data_AF-A0A653VL75-F1
#
_entry.id   AF-A0A653VL75-F1
#
_cell.length_a   1.000
_cell.length_b   1.000
_cell.length_c   1.000
_cell.angle_alpha   90.00
_cell.angle_beta   90.00
_cell.angle_gamma   90.00
#
_symmetry.space_group_name_H-M   'P 1'
#
loop_
_entity.id
_entity.type
_entity.pdbx_description
1 polymer ?
#
loop_
_entity_poly.entity_id
_entity_poly.type
_entity_poly.pdbx_seq_one_letter_code
_entity_poly.pdbx_strand_id
1 'polypeptide(L)'
;MTATYPSGTTNGSPETDLLHADASPLARPAASPARIRREPYAGGVPASLPARSADPLTAGGLRVLSVEQWQATATAHRQRIAAYTAPLKDLHSRGVRHPVHDFLFSYYSLTPGALERWHPGAGVVLAAPARPHDDGHAAPTGGPGSGGGGKFYRWVEPCPGLPDGGWTVDVPAFAARRAAMIEFAGRILGLTAQRPARLACFGLHEWAMAYRSEVHGIRHSTVPLRLGPDGTNRVVEDNRIACSHFDAFRFYAPEAVELNELQPTRETQADLEQPGCLHANMDVYKWAYKLMPAVSSDLVADCFELAWRIRTMDMRASPYELTDWGLEPIRIETAEGRAEYVRLQRGFAAEANVLRGRLLAELDTVRVLAAETRTP
;
A
#
# COMPACT_ATOMS: atom_id res chain seq x y z
N MET A 1 1.29 45.13 44.55
CA MET A 1 0.18 44.88 43.60
C MET A 1 0.72 43.93 42.54
N THR A 2 1.05 42.66 42.79
CA THR A 2 0.20 41.52 43.22
C THR A 2 -1.11 41.39 42.43
N ALA A 3 -1.07 40.53 41.41
CA ALA A 3 -2.10 39.53 41.12
C ALA A 3 -1.45 38.34 40.40
N THR A 4 -1.96 37.15 40.69
CA THR A 4 -1.26 35.85 40.71
C THR A 4 -2.08 34.83 39.89
N TYR A 5 -1.40 33.97 39.08
CA TYR A 5 -1.63 32.57 38.58
C TYR A 5 -3.05 31.93 38.49
N PRO A 6 -3.32 30.88 37.64
CA PRO A 6 -2.50 29.65 37.40
C PRO A 6 -2.35 29.20 35.92
N SER A 7 -1.17 28.76 35.46
CA SER A 7 -0.66 27.37 35.41
C SER A 7 -1.67 26.27 35.04
N GLY A 8 -1.62 25.81 33.79
CA GLY A 8 -2.29 24.60 33.30
C GLY A 8 -1.41 23.87 32.29
N THR A 9 -0.86 22.74 32.74
CA THR A 9 -0.05 21.76 32.01
C THR A 9 -0.81 21.18 30.81
N THR A 10 -0.20 21.20 29.62
CA THR A 10 -0.60 20.31 28.52
C THR A 10 0.55 19.35 28.22
N ASN A 11 0.25 18.06 28.39
CA ASN A 11 1.16 16.95 28.11
C ASN A 11 1.51 16.90 26.62
N GLY A 12 2.80 16.76 26.35
CA GLY A 12 3.36 16.65 25.01
C GLY A 12 2.89 15.41 24.26
N SER A 13 2.62 15.61 22.98
CA SER A 13 2.49 14.55 21.98
C SER A 13 3.89 14.13 21.51
N PRO A 14 4.24 12.84 21.41
CA PRO A 14 5.54 12.43 20.90
C PRO A 14 5.40 12.10 19.42
N GLU A 15 5.64 13.07 18.53
CA GLU A 15 5.83 12.79 17.10
C GLU A 15 6.57 13.93 16.39
N THR A 16 7.76 14.25 16.89
CA THR A 16 8.76 15.03 16.17
C THR A 16 10.14 14.49 16.54
N ASP A 17 10.66 13.55 15.76
CA ASP A 17 12.10 13.28 15.67
C ASP A 17 12.37 12.25 14.57
N LEU A 18 12.41 12.71 13.32
CA LEU A 18 13.12 12.08 12.21
C LEU A 18 13.49 13.15 11.17
N LEU A 19 14.25 14.16 11.60
CA LEU A 19 15.02 15.03 10.72
C LEU A 19 16.42 15.15 11.33
N HIS A 20 17.43 15.10 10.46
CA HIS A 20 18.87 14.98 10.73
C HIS A 20 19.42 13.54 10.80
N ALA A 21 19.65 12.96 9.61
CA ALA A 21 20.79 12.08 9.40
C ALA A 21 21.90 12.93 8.75
N ASP A 22 23.00 13.08 9.48
CA ASP A 22 24.23 13.77 9.09
C ASP A 22 24.79 13.27 7.76
N ALA A 23 25.09 14.21 6.86
CA ALA A 23 25.86 13.96 5.66
C ALA A 23 27.36 14.05 5.99
N SER A 24 28.01 12.90 6.19
CA SER A 24 29.48 12.78 6.20
C SER A 24 29.94 12.01 4.96
N PRO A 25 31.01 12.44 4.27
CA PRO A 25 31.34 11.96 2.93
C PRO A 25 31.97 10.55 3.00
N LEU A 26 31.18 9.53 2.67
CA LEU A 26 31.72 8.18 2.50
C LEU A 26 32.52 8.10 1.20
N ALA A 27 33.77 7.67 1.36
CA ALA A 27 34.76 7.48 0.32
C ALA A 27 34.23 6.64 -0.85
N ARG A 28 34.64 7.00 -2.07
CA ARG A 28 34.31 6.30 -3.33
C ARG A 28 34.76 4.84 -3.23
N PRO A 29 33.89 3.84 -3.44
CA PRO A 29 34.36 2.50 -3.74
C PRO A 29 34.87 2.47 -5.17
N ALA A 30 36.11 1.99 -5.31
CA ALA A 30 36.73 1.66 -6.58
C ALA A 30 36.09 0.39 -7.19
N ALA A 31 36.18 0.33 -8.52
CA ALA A 31 35.85 -0.78 -9.41
C ALA A 31 34.36 -1.13 -9.60
N SER A 32 33.89 -0.94 -10.84
CA SER A 32 32.67 -1.56 -11.36
C SER A 32 32.69 -3.07 -11.12
N PRO A 33 31.68 -3.65 -10.47
CA PRO A 33 31.55 -5.09 -10.43
C PRO A 33 31.18 -5.58 -11.84
N ALA A 34 31.82 -6.69 -12.22
CA ALA A 34 31.69 -7.38 -13.48
C ALA A 34 30.23 -7.48 -13.97
N ARG A 35 30.06 -7.41 -15.30
CA ARG A 35 28.82 -7.73 -16.01
C ARG A 35 28.33 -9.12 -15.61
N ILE A 36 27.54 -9.20 -14.54
CA ILE A 36 26.67 -10.34 -14.30
C ILE A 36 25.67 -10.29 -15.46
N ARG A 37 25.72 -11.27 -16.36
CA ARG A 37 24.61 -11.51 -17.29
C ARG A 37 23.40 -11.82 -16.42
N ARG A 38 22.50 -10.84 -16.27
CA ARG A 38 21.29 -10.92 -15.47
C ARG A 38 20.24 -11.64 -16.29
N GLU A 39 19.69 -12.74 -15.76
CA GLU A 39 18.50 -13.35 -16.34
C GLU A 39 17.35 -12.33 -16.30
N PRO A 40 16.48 -12.30 -17.33
CA PRO A 40 15.33 -11.40 -17.34
C PRO A 40 14.45 -11.64 -16.11
N TYR A 41 14.05 -10.57 -15.44
CA TYR A 41 13.03 -10.60 -14.40
C TYR A 41 11.71 -11.15 -14.99
N ALA A 42 11.41 -12.43 -14.71
CA ALA A 42 10.18 -13.09 -15.13
C ALA A 42 9.05 -12.79 -14.14
N GLY A 43 8.59 -11.54 -14.10
CA GLY A 43 7.38 -11.15 -13.38
C GLY A 43 6.12 -11.63 -14.13
N GLY A 44 5.84 -12.93 -14.09
CA GLY A 44 4.60 -13.51 -14.60
C GLY A 44 3.45 -13.32 -13.62
N VAL A 45 2.30 -12.85 -14.13
CA VAL A 45 1.03 -12.77 -13.39
C VAL A 45 0.46 -14.18 -13.23
N PRO A 46 0.19 -14.68 -12.02
CA PRO A 46 -0.59 -15.91 -11.86
C PRO A 46 -2.03 -15.68 -12.30
N ALA A 47 -2.61 -16.62 -13.05
CA ALA A 47 -4.02 -16.59 -13.42
C ALA A 47 -4.93 -16.64 -12.17
N SER A 48 -6.07 -15.97 -12.25
CA SER A 48 -7.11 -15.91 -11.21
C SER A 48 -7.56 -17.30 -10.75
N LEU A 49 -7.61 -17.49 -9.43
CA LEU A 49 -8.09 -18.72 -8.76
C LEU A 49 -9.62 -18.92 -8.94
N PRO A 50 -10.12 -20.17 -8.83
CA PRO A 50 -11.46 -20.55 -9.25
C PRO A 50 -12.56 -20.09 -8.30
N ALA A 51 -13.79 -20.11 -8.81
CA ALA A 51 -15.02 -19.77 -8.13
C ALA A 51 -15.25 -20.57 -6.83
N ARG A 52 -15.84 -19.88 -5.84
CA ARG A 52 -16.24 -20.42 -4.54
C ARG A 52 -17.25 -21.56 -4.69
N SER A 53 -17.06 -22.69 -4.02
CA SER A 53 -18.04 -23.78 -3.91
C SER A 53 -18.41 -24.11 -2.45
N ALA A 54 -19.66 -24.57 -2.30
CA ALA A 54 -20.43 -24.97 -1.10
C ALA A 54 -21.02 -23.81 -0.26
N ASP A 55 -22.31 -23.94 0.05
CA ASP A 55 -23.09 -22.98 0.85
C ASP A 55 -22.39 -22.70 2.18
N PRO A 56 -22.20 -21.43 2.55
CA PRO A 56 -21.54 -21.09 3.80
C PRO A 56 -22.42 -21.51 4.98
N LEU A 57 -21.88 -22.37 5.85
CA LEU A 57 -22.46 -22.56 7.18
C LEU A 57 -22.48 -21.20 7.89
N THR A 58 -23.62 -20.84 8.47
CA THR A 58 -23.80 -19.59 9.23
C THR A 58 -23.95 -19.88 10.71
N ALA A 59 -23.17 -19.20 11.55
CA ALA A 59 -23.30 -19.22 13.00
C ALA A 59 -23.52 -17.79 13.50
N GLY A 60 -24.73 -17.49 14.01
CA GLY A 60 -25.08 -16.14 14.48
C GLY A 60 -24.90 -15.04 13.42
N GLY A 61 -25.19 -15.33 12.14
CA GLY A 61 -25.02 -14.39 11.02
C GLY A 61 -23.58 -14.31 10.47
N LEU A 62 -22.61 -14.98 11.09
CA LEU A 62 -21.23 -15.05 10.60
C LEU A 62 -21.02 -16.26 9.68
N ARG A 63 -20.19 -16.09 8.65
CA ARG A 63 -19.77 -17.19 7.77
C ARG A 63 -18.71 -18.04 8.46
N VAL A 64 -18.95 -19.34 8.59
CA VAL A 64 -18.00 -20.29 9.20
C VAL A 64 -17.09 -20.90 8.14
N LEU A 65 -15.79 -20.92 8.40
CA LEU A 65 -14.80 -21.72 7.69
C LEU A 65 -14.31 -22.84 8.60
N SER A 66 -14.41 -24.09 8.12
CA SER A 66 -13.80 -25.23 8.79
C SER A 66 -12.28 -25.09 8.88
N VAL A 67 -11.65 -25.85 9.78
CA VAL A 67 -10.20 -25.88 9.97
C VAL A 67 -9.46 -26.10 8.66
N GLU A 68 -9.90 -27.08 7.89
CA GLU A 68 -9.32 -27.46 6.60
C GLU A 68 -9.43 -26.30 5.58
N GLN A 69 -10.61 -25.68 5.48
CA GLN A 69 -10.85 -24.59 4.53
C GLN A 69 -9.97 -23.37 4.81
N TRP A 70 -9.90 -22.92 6.06
CA TRP A 70 -9.14 -21.71 6.35
C TRP A 70 -7.63 -21.97 6.34
N GLN A 71 -7.17 -23.16 6.71
CA GLN A 71 -5.74 -23.53 6.58
C GLN A 71 -5.30 -23.62 5.13
N ALA A 72 -6.13 -24.23 4.27
CA ALA A 72 -5.89 -24.28 2.83
C ALA A 72 -5.84 -22.87 2.23
N THR A 73 -6.80 -22.00 2.60
CA THR A 73 -6.85 -20.61 2.14
C THR A 73 -5.62 -19.81 2.61
N ALA A 74 -5.23 -19.94 3.88
CA ALA A 74 -4.04 -19.27 4.42
C ALA A 74 -2.75 -19.73 3.72
N THR A 75 -2.67 -21.01 3.37
CA THR A 75 -1.53 -21.58 2.65
C THR A 75 -1.46 -21.04 1.22
N ALA A 76 -2.60 -21.02 0.51
CA ALA A 76 -2.70 -20.45 -0.83
C ALA A 76 -2.34 -18.96 -0.85
N HIS A 77 -2.83 -18.18 0.13
CA HIS A 77 -2.48 -16.77 0.28
C HIS A 77 -0.97 -16.56 0.50
N ARG A 78 -0.37 -17.35 1.40
CA ARG A 78 1.09 -17.29 1.63
C ARG A 78 1.86 -17.56 0.35
N GLN A 79 1.47 -18.59 -0.42
CA GLN A 79 2.10 -18.92 -1.70
C GLN A 79 1.94 -17.79 -2.73
N ARG A 80 0.74 -17.22 -2.84
CA ARG A 80 0.42 -16.07 -3.72
C ARG A 80 1.35 -14.88 -3.44
N ILE A 81 1.48 -14.49 -2.18
CA ILE A 81 2.35 -13.37 -1.78
C ILE A 81 3.83 -13.74 -1.89
N ALA A 82 4.21 -14.97 -1.54
CA ALA A 82 5.59 -15.45 -1.62
C ALA A 82 6.18 -15.36 -3.04
N ALA A 83 5.35 -15.48 -4.08
CA ALA A 83 5.78 -15.28 -5.47
C ALA A 83 6.39 -13.89 -5.72
N TYR A 84 5.98 -12.87 -4.95
CA TYR A 84 6.51 -11.51 -5.03
C TYR A 84 7.63 -11.25 -4.03
N THR A 85 7.51 -11.77 -2.80
CA THR A 85 8.45 -11.47 -1.72
C THR A 85 9.70 -12.33 -1.75
N ALA A 86 9.63 -13.59 -2.21
CA ALA A 86 10.77 -14.50 -2.23
C ALA A 86 11.91 -14.01 -3.15
N PRO A 87 11.66 -13.52 -4.38
CA PRO A 87 12.71 -12.95 -5.21
C PRO A 87 13.41 -11.74 -4.57
N LEU A 88 12.66 -10.89 -3.85
CA LEU A 88 13.24 -9.75 -3.14
C LEU A 88 14.09 -10.20 -1.94
N LYS A 89 13.62 -11.19 -1.18
CA LYS A 89 14.39 -11.81 -0.08
C LYS A 89 15.70 -12.40 -0.59
N ASP A 90 15.68 -13.07 -1.74
CA ASP A 90 16.88 -13.61 -2.37
C ASP A 90 17.86 -12.51 -2.80
N LEU A 91 17.38 -11.42 -3.41
CA LEU A 91 18.21 -10.25 -3.71
C LEU A 91 18.86 -9.67 -2.44
N HIS A 92 18.07 -9.50 -1.37
CA HIS A 92 18.56 -8.96 -0.10
C HIS A 92 19.62 -9.85 0.54
N SER A 93 19.47 -11.18 0.44
CA SER A 93 20.46 -12.14 0.94
C SER A 93 21.83 -11.98 0.28
N ARG A 94 21.86 -11.44 -0.95
CA ARG A 94 23.06 -11.14 -1.73
C ARG A 94 23.50 -9.68 -1.59
N GLY A 95 22.89 -8.91 -0.68
CA GLY A 95 23.19 -7.49 -0.47
C GLY A 95 22.67 -6.56 -1.56
N VAL A 96 21.79 -7.05 -2.45
CA VAL A 96 21.23 -6.28 -3.57
C VAL A 96 19.83 -5.82 -3.24
N ARG A 97 19.48 -4.57 -3.56
CA ARG A 97 18.12 -4.02 -3.43
C ARG A 97 17.49 -3.84 -4.80
N HIS A 98 16.23 -4.20 -4.95
CA HIS A 98 15.48 -3.98 -6.18
C HIS A 98 15.01 -2.51 -6.24
N PRO A 99 15.42 -1.71 -7.24
CA PRO A 99 15.19 -0.26 -7.26
C PRO A 99 13.72 0.17 -7.43
N VAL A 100 12.83 -0.79 -7.67
CA VAL A 100 11.42 -0.56 -8.01
C VAL A 100 10.52 -1.17 -6.97
N HIS A 101 10.65 -2.47 -6.70
CA HIS A 101 9.71 -3.19 -5.85
C HIS A 101 10.04 -3.15 -4.36
N ASP A 102 11.30 -2.93 -3.95
CA ASP A 102 11.61 -2.71 -2.53
C ASP A 102 10.93 -1.47 -1.97
N PHE A 103 10.63 -0.50 -2.85
CA PHE A 103 9.85 0.69 -2.52
C PHE A 103 8.54 0.31 -1.83
N LEU A 104 7.84 -0.73 -2.27
CA LEU A 104 6.54 -1.11 -1.71
C LEU A 104 6.62 -1.57 -0.24
N PHE A 105 7.79 -1.97 0.24
CA PHE A 105 7.99 -2.40 1.63
C PHE A 105 8.72 -1.36 2.48
N SER A 106 9.44 -0.42 1.87
CA SER A 106 10.02 0.73 2.59
C SER A 106 9.04 1.89 2.70
N TYR A 107 8.18 2.08 1.69
CA TYR A 107 7.21 3.17 1.63
C TYR A 107 5.92 2.81 2.37
N TYR A 108 5.38 1.61 2.11
CA TYR A 108 4.27 1.09 2.87
C TYR A 108 4.80 0.29 4.06
N SER A 109 4.36 0.66 5.26
CA SER A 109 4.82 0.09 6.53
C SER A 109 4.37 -1.37 6.81
N LEU A 110 3.92 -2.10 5.79
CA LEU A 110 3.55 -3.51 5.90
C LEU A 110 4.73 -4.38 5.47
N THR A 111 5.29 -5.13 6.41
CA THR A 111 6.43 -6.02 6.12
C THR A 111 6.01 -7.21 5.24
N PRO A 112 6.93 -7.82 4.47
CA PRO A 112 6.65 -9.01 3.69
C PRO A 112 6.01 -10.14 4.51
N GLY A 113 6.55 -10.40 5.71
CA GLY A 113 6.01 -11.43 6.60
C GLY A 113 4.61 -11.10 7.14
N ALA A 114 4.29 -9.81 7.34
CA ALA A 114 2.94 -9.40 7.71
C ALA A 114 1.95 -9.53 6.55
N LEU A 115 2.38 -9.24 5.31
CA LEU A 115 1.56 -9.42 4.10
C LEU A 115 1.29 -10.91 3.81
N GLU A 116 2.25 -11.79 4.06
CA GLU A 116 2.13 -13.25 3.93
C GLU A 116 1.17 -13.87 4.96
N ARG A 117 0.87 -13.17 6.06
CA ARG A 117 -0.12 -13.64 7.04
C ARG A 117 -1.53 -13.38 6.54
N TRP A 118 -2.32 -14.45 6.55
CA TRP A 118 -3.70 -14.41 6.09
C TRP A 118 -4.67 -13.98 7.20
N HIS A 119 -5.68 -13.22 6.81
CA HIS A 119 -6.77 -12.72 7.63
C HIS A 119 -8.10 -12.91 6.88
N PRO A 120 -9.15 -13.44 7.54
CA PRO A 120 -10.40 -13.76 6.87
C PRO A 120 -11.28 -12.54 6.54
N GLY A 121 -11.02 -11.39 7.17
CA GLY A 121 -11.89 -10.22 7.12
C GLY A 121 -13.03 -10.28 8.15
N ALA A 122 -13.80 -9.20 8.22
CA ALA A 122 -14.97 -9.07 9.07
C ALA A 122 -16.09 -10.05 8.64
N GLY A 123 -16.87 -10.54 9.61
CA GLY A 123 -18.03 -11.40 9.34
C GLY A 123 -17.71 -12.89 9.11
N VAL A 124 -16.47 -13.32 9.34
CA VAL A 124 -16.02 -14.70 9.12
C VAL A 124 -15.44 -15.31 10.40
N VAL A 125 -15.88 -16.52 10.74
CA VAL A 125 -15.39 -17.32 11.86
C VAL A 125 -14.49 -18.43 11.33
N LEU A 126 -13.32 -18.58 11.94
CA LEU A 126 -12.39 -19.68 11.75
C LEU A 126 -12.68 -20.74 12.81
N ALA A 127 -13.27 -21.87 12.42
CA ALA A 127 -13.48 -22.98 13.34
C ALA A 127 -12.14 -23.42 13.94
N ALA A 128 -12.13 -23.72 15.23
CA ALA A 128 -10.95 -24.15 15.96
C ALA A 128 -11.29 -25.39 16.81
N PRO A 129 -10.39 -26.39 16.88
CA PRO A 129 -10.68 -27.64 17.59
C PRO A 129 -10.74 -27.49 19.12
N ALA A 130 -10.20 -26.39 19.66
CA ALA A 130 -10.31 -26.03 21.06
C ALA A 130 -9.99 -24.54 21.27
N ARG A 131 -10.53 -23.97 22.35
CA ARG A 131 -10.12 -22.66 22.86
C ARG A 131 -8.68 -22.76 23.39
N PRO A 132 -7.74 -21.90 22.97
CA PRO A 132 -6.41 -21.85 23.57
C PRO A 132 -6.48 -21.62 25.08
N HIS A 133 -5.60 -22.28 25.83
CA HIS A 133 -5.56 -22.21 27.29
C HIS A 133 -5.08 -20.86 27.85
N ASP A 134 -4.60 -19.96 27.00
CA ASP A 134 -4.10 -18.65 27.37
C ASP A 134 -5.14 -17.58 27.02
N ASP A 135 -5.28 -16.55 27.86
CA ASP A 135 -6.16 -15.39 27.70
C ASP A 135 -5.80 -14.54 26.45
N GLY A 136 -4.73 -14.94 25.76
CA GLY A 136 -4.10 -14.26 24.66
C GLY A 136 -4.96 -14.14 23.42
N HIS A 137 -5.01 -12.92 22.91
CA HIS A 137 -5.53 -12.51 21.61
C HIS A 137 -4.78 -13.12 20.41
N ALA A 138 -4.42 -14.41 20.41
CA ALA A 138 -3.64 -15.02 19.34
C ALA A 138 -4.55 -15.80 18.38
N ALA A 139 -4.85 -15.19 17.22
CA ALA A 139 -5.54 -15.88 16.14
C ALA A 139 -4.70 -17.04 15.56
N PRO A 140 -5.34 -18.07 14.94
CA PRO A 140 -4.68 -19.29 14.47
C PRO A 140 -3.64 -19.11 13.34
N THR A 141 -3.53 -17.93 12.73
CA THR A 141 -2.66 -17.71 11.55
C THR A 141 -1.19 -17.44 11.88
N GLY A 142 -0.78 -17.69 13.13
CA GLY A 142 0.60 -17.65 13.61
C GLY A 142 1.04 -16.29 14.15
N GLY A 143 1.05 -16.15 15.48
CA GLY A 143 1.72 -15.06 16.21
C GLY A 143 2.96 -15.58 16.92
N PRO A 144 4.08 -14.84 16.87
CA PRO A 144 4.42 -14.01 18.02
C PRO A 144 4.75 -12.54 17.65
N GLY A 145 4.49 -11.67 18.63
CA GLY A 145 4.93 -10.27 18.79
C GLY A 145 5.53 -9.52 17.60
N SER A 146 4.73 -8.63 17.02
CA SER A 146 5.04 -7.28 16.50
C SER A 146 4.16 -6.99 15.28
N GLY A 147 3.24 -6.05 15.42
CA GLY A 147 2.28 -5.66 14.39
C GLY A 147 0.82 -6.03 14.66
N GLY A 148 0.34 -5.88 15.91
CA GLY A 148 -1.05 -5.54 16.27
C GLY A 148 -2.22 -6.48 15.88
N GLY A 149 -2.04 -7.47 15.01
CA GLY A 149 -3.13 -8.25 14.42
C GLY A 149 -3.85 -9.18 15.39
N GLY A 150 -3.13 -9.73 16.38
CA GLY A 150 -3.76 -10.53 17.42
C GLY A 150 -4.86 -9.77 18.18
N LYS A 151 -4.64 -8.47 18.44
CA LYS A 151 -5.47 -7.61 19.32
C LYS A 151 -6.92 -7.40 18.87
N PHE A 152 -7.29 -7.83 17.66
CA PHE A 152 -8.63 -7.65 17.12
C PHE A 152 -9.28 -8.99 16.76
N TYR A 153 -8.99 -10.03 17.53
CA TYR A 153 -9.70 -11.30 17.45
C TYR A 153 -10.39 -11.61 18.77
N ARG A 154 -11.58 -12.20 18.66
CA ARG A 154 -12.35 -12.73 19.78
C ARG A 154 -12.75 -14.17 19.53
N TRP A 155 -12.88 -14.90 20.62
CA TRP A 155 -13.42 -16.25 20.62
C TRP A 155 -14.95 -16.21 20.44
N VAL A 156 -15.47 -17.12 19.61
CA VAL A 156 -16.89 -17.41 19.46
C VAL A 156 -17.13 -18.77 20.13
N GLU A 157 -18.00 -18.78 21.12
CA GLU A 157 -18.33 -20.02 21.84
C GLU A 157 -19.08 -21.02 20.94
N PRO A 158 -19.00 -22.32 21.27
CA PRO A 158 -19.78 -23.36 20.61
C PRO A 158 -21.25 -22.98 20.39
N CYS A 159 -21.73 -23.19 19.17
CA CYS A 159 -23.13 -22.97 18.79
C CYS A 159 -23.52 -23.85 17.59
N PRO A 160 -24.82 -23.96 17.22
CA PRO A 160 -25.22 -24.71 16.03
C PRO A 160 -24.46 -24.23 14.78
N GLY A 161 -23.76 -25.14 14.09
CA GLY A 161 -22.89 -24.83 12.94
C GLY A 161 -21.42 -24.53 13.29
N LEU A 162 -21.07 -24.46 14.59
CA LEU A 162 -19.71 -24.25 15.10
C LEU A 162 -19.54 -25.02 16.43
N PRO A 163 -19.48 -26.36 16.42
CA PRO A 163 -19.58 -27.19 17.63
C PRO A 163 -18.42 -27.03 18.61
N ASP A 164 -17.23 -26.67 18.12
CA ASP A 164 -16.01 -26.52 18.95
C ASP A 164 -15.65 -25.04 19.22
N GLY A 165 -16.48 -24.12 18.74
CA GLY A 165 -16.16 -22.69 18.75
C GLY A 165 -15.15 -22.30 17.68
N GLY A 166 -14.68 -21.05 17.74
CA GLY A 166 -13.75 -20.52 16.74
C GLY A 166 -13.32 -19.09 16.97
N TRP A 167 -12.53 -18.55 16.04
CA TRP A 167 -12.00 -17.20 16.09
C TRP A 167 -12.61 -16.32 15.01
N THR A 168 -13.06 -15.12 15.39
CA THR A 168 -13.50 -14.08 14.45
C THR A 168 -12.77 -12.77 14.73
N VAL A 169 -12.73 -11.89 13.74
CA VAL A 169 -12.34 -10.50 13.97
C VAL A 169 -13.32 -9.88 14.98
N ASP A 170 -12.78 -9.25 16.02
CA ASP A 170 -13.52 -8.40 16.95
C ASP A 170 -13.81 -7.05 16.29
N VAL A 171 -14.84 -7.05 15.43
CA VAL A 171 -15.23 -5.87 14.66
C VAL A 171 -15.59 -4.67 15.54
N PRO A 172 -16.34 -4.81 16.66
CA PRO A 172 -16.59 -3.70 17.57
C PRO A 172 -15.30 -3.08 18.15
N ALA A 173 -14.39 -3.90 18.68
CA ALA A 173 -13.13 -3.39 19.24
C ALA A 173 -12.24 -2.76 18.15
N PHE A 174 -12.18 -3.37 16.97
CA PHE A 174 -11.48 -2.83 15.81
C PHE A 174 -12.05 -1.48 15.38
N ALA A 175 -13.36 -1.39 15.17
CA ALA A 175 -14.03 -0.19 14.70
C ALA A 175 -13.89 0.97 15.69
N ALA A 176 -14.01 0.70 16.99
CA ALA A 176 -13.77 1.71 18.02
C ALA A 176 -12.32 2.21 17.99
N ARG A 177 -11.34 1.30 17.89
CA ARG A 177 -9.91 1.67 17.91
C ARG A 177 -9.43 2.34 16.62
N ARG A 178 -10.09 2.07 15.48
CA ARG A 178 -9.71 2.53 14.13
C ARG A 178 -10.72 3.51 13.51
N ALA A 179 -11.63 4.08 14.29
CA ALA A 179 -12.71 4.94 13.81
C ALA A 179 -12.23 6.03 12.83
N ALA A 180 -11.20 6.81 13.21
CA ALA A 180 -10.65 7.87 12.36
C ALA A 180 -10.06 7.34 11.03
N MET A 181 -9.44 6.15 11.03
CA MET A 181 -8.90 5.54 9.81
C MET A 181 -10.02 5.04 8.91
N ILE A 182 -11.07 4.44 9.47
CA ILE A 182 -12.25 3.97 8.72
C ILE A 182 -12.97 5.16 8.07
N GLU A 183 -13.15 6.25 8.81
CA GLU A 183 -13.75 7.48 8.31
C GLU A 183 -12.91 8.09 7.19
N PHE A 184 -11.60 8.27 7.43
CA PHE A 184 -10.71 8.86 6.44
C PHE A 184 -10.61 8.02 5.17
N ALA A 185 -10.42 6.70 5.31
CA ALA A 185 -10.36 5.77 4.17
C ALA A 185 -11.68 5.82 3.38
N GLY A 186 -12.83 5.78 4.06
CA GLY A 186 -14.13 5.91 3.39
C GLY A 186 -14.28 7.22 2.62
N ARG A 187 -13.88 8.34 3.21
CA ARG A 187 -13.92 9.67 2.56
C ARG A 187 -13.02 9.71 1.33
N ILE A 188 -11.73 9.37 1.46
CA ILE A 188 -10.78 9.50 0.35
C ILE A 188 -11.08 8.54 -0.80
N LEU A 189 -11.46 7.29 -0.50
CA LEU A 189 -11.83 6.29 -1.51
C LEU A 189 -13.11 6.71 -2.23
N GLY A 190 -14.13 7.13 -1.48
CA GLY A 190 -15.43 7.54 -2.01
C GLY A 190 -15.33 8.77 -2.90
N LEU A 191 -14.66 9.83 -2.42
CA LEU A 191 -14.47 11.06 -3.20
C LEU A 191 -13.64 10.82 -4.47
N THR A 192 -12.59 9.99 -4.38
CA THR A 192 -11.77 9.66 -5.55
C THR A 192 -12.56 8.89 -6.60
N ALA A 193 -13.38 7.91 -6.19
CA ALA A 193 -14.17 7.08 -7.11
C ALA A 193 -15.24 7.88 -7.89
N GLN A 194 -15.73 9.00 -7.32
CA GLN A 194 -16.79 9.82 -7.92
C GLN A 194 -16.26 10.85 -8.94
N ARG A 195 -14.95 11.11 -8.97
CA ARG A 195 -14.37 12.12 -9.88
C ARG A 195 -14.06 11.54 -11.26
N PRO A 196 -14.09 12.38 -12.33
CA PRO A 196 -13.55 11.97 -13.61
C PRO A 196 -12.03 11.79 -13.53
N ALA A 197 -11.51 10.77 -14.22
CA ALA A 197 -10.07 10.55 -14.30
C ALA A 197 -9.39 11.64 -15.14
N ARG A 198 -8.34 12.26 -14.57
CA ARG A 198 -7.42 13.15 -15.27
C ARG A 198 -6.15 12.39 -15.65
N LEU A 199 -5.84 12.37 -16.94
CA LEU A 199 -4.79 11.52 -17.53
C LEU A 199 -3.58 12.32 -18.05
N ALA A 200 -3.49 13.61 -17.71
CA ALA A 200 -2.48 14.52 -18.24
C ALA A 200 -1.26 14.72 -17.32
N CYS A 201 -1.09 13.89 -16.29
CA CYS A 201 0.05 13.99 -15.36
C CYS A 201 1.33 13.34 -15.93
N PHE A 202 1.19 12.29 -16.76
CA PHE A 202 2.29 11.58 -17.43
C PHE A 202 3.44 11.10 -16.53
N GLY A 203 3.22 10.95 -15.21
CA GLY A 203 4.26 10.52 -14.28
C GLY A 203 5.31 11.60 -13.98
N LEU A 204 5.04 12.85 -14.36
CA LEU A 204 5.98 13.98 -14.21
C LEU A 204 6.37 14.27 -12.76
N HIS A 205 5.70 13.69 -11.76
CA HIS A 205 6.10 13.80 -10.36
C HIS A 205 7.50 13.23 -10.10
N GLU A 206 7.91 12.12 -10.73
CA GLU A 206 9.27 11.57 -10.53
C GLU A 206 10.32 12.48 -11.20
N TRP A 207 9.94 13.17 -12.28
CA TRP A 207 10.80 14.15 -12.97
C TRP A 207 10.96 15.41 -12.13
N ALA A 208 9.89 15.89 -11.50
CA ALA A 208 9.92 17.02 -10.57
C ALA A 208 10.73 16.73 -9.30
N MET A 209 10.73 15.48 -8.82
CA MET A 209 11.60 15.05 -7.71
C MET A 209 13.09 15.05 -8.11
N ALA A 210 13.41 14.80 -9.38
CA ALA A 210 14.78 14.78 -9.91
C ALA A 210 15.21 16.11 -10.55
N TYR A 211 14.35 17.14 -10.51
CA TYR A 211 14.63 18.44 -11.09
C TYR A 211 15.82 19.09 -10.38
N ARG A 212 16.76 19.64 -11.18
CA ARG A 212 18.03 20.22 -10.69
C ARG A 212 18.83 19.27 -9.82
N SER A 213 18.89 17.99 -10.22
CA SER A 213 19.63 16.94 -9.52
C SER A 213 21.11 17.23 -9.28
N GLU A 214 21.72 18.10 -10.06
CA GLU A 214 23.09 18.60 -9.88
C GLU A 214 23.26 19.42 -8.59
N VAL A 215 22.18 20.02 -8.08
CA VAL A 215 22.15 20.79 -6.83
C VAL A 215 21.70 19.91 -5.66
N HIS A 216 20.63 19.13 -5.86
CA HIS A 216 19.93 18.41 -4.76
C HIS A 216 20.24 16.92 -4.69
N GLY A 217 21.00 16.40 -5.65
CA GLY A 217 21.20 14.96 -5.84
C GLY A 217 19.98 14.27 -6.45
N ILE A 218 20.07 12.95 -6.60
CA ILE A 218 18.96 12.10 -7.03
C ILE A 218 18.54 11.16 -5.91
N ARG A 219 17.24 10.92 -5.79
CA ARG A 219 16.67 10.07 -4.74
C ARG A 219 17.05 8.60 -4.91
N HIS A 220 17.12 8.13 -6.16
CA HIS A 220 17.60 6.81 -6.50
C HIS A 220 19.06 6.86 -6.97
N SER A 221 19.99 7.22 -6.07
CA SER A 221 21.43 7.38 -6.39
C SER A 221 22.12 6.16 -6.98
N THR A 222 21.53 4.97 -6.83
CA THR A 222 22.01 3.72 -7.42
C THR A 222 21.57 3.50 -8.87
N VAL A 223 20.72 4.38 -9.42
CA VAL A 223 20.17 4.28 -10.78
C VAL A 223 20.40 5.60 -11.52
N PRO A 224 21.10 5.61 -12.66
CA PRO A 224 21.41 6.84 -13.38
C PRO A 224 20.17 7.44 -14.06
N LEU A 225 20.24 8.73 -14.40
CA LEU A 225 19.22 9.41 -15.20
C LEU A 225 19.42 9.08 -16.69
N ARG A 226 18.35 8.66 -17.38
CA ARG A 226 18.37 8.25 -18.79
C ARG A 226 18.71 9.40 -19.75
N LEU A 227 18.29 10.62 -19.41
CA LEU A 227 18.53 11.84 -20.22
C LEU A 227 19.58 12.79 -19.59
N GLY A 228 20.23 12.35 -18.52
CA GLY A 228 21.08 13.22 -17.69
C GLY A 228 20.30 14.35 -16.98
N PRO A 229 21.01 15.20 -16.21
CA PRO A 229 20.39 16.32 -15.50
C PRO A 229 19.71 17.32 -16.45
N ASP A 230 20.41 17.81 -17.47
CA ASP A 230 19.89 18.83 -18.40
C ASP A 230 18.64 18.36 -19.16
N GLY A 231 18.63 17.09 -19.60
CA GLY A 231 17.48 16.51 -20.29
C GLY A 231 16.28 16.33 -19.36
N THR A 232 16.53 15.97 -18.09
CA THR A 232 15.48 15.86 -17.06
C THR A 232 14.86 17.23 -16.76
N ASN A 233 15.71 18.27 -16.62
CA ASN A 233 15.25 19.64 -16.39
C ASN A 233 14.37 20.14 -17.54
N ARG A 234 14.79 19.91 -18.79
CA ARG A 234 14.02 20.30 -19.97
C ARG A 234 12.64 19.63 -20.02
N VAL A 235 12.53 18.35 -19.65
CA VAL A 235 11.22 17.67 -19.59
C VAL A 235 10.31 18.30 -18.52
N VAL A 236 10.86 18.74 -17.39
CA VAL A 236 10.08 19.48 -16.37
C VAL A 236 9.63 20.84 -16.89
N GLU A 237 10.54 21.61 -17.50
CA GLU A 237 10.30 22.97 -17.98
C GLU A 237 9.34 23.02 -19.18
N ASP A 238 9.41 22.06 -20.10
CA ASP A 238 8.58 22.01 -21.31
C ASP A 238 7.16 21.49 -21.05
N ASN A 239 6.83 21.11 -19.81
CA ASN A 239 5.56 20.45 -19.50
C ASN A 239 4.80 21.09 -18.35
N ARG A 240 3.47 20.99 -18.45
CA ARG A 240 2.56 21.40 -17.39
C ARG A 240 2.47 20.30 -16.34
N ILE A 241 2.94 20.58 -15.13
CA ILE A 241 2.88 19.63 -14.01
C ILE A 241 1.60 19.92 -13.22
N ALA A 242 0.74 18.91 -13.09
CA ALA A 242 -0.53 19.03 -12.38
C ALA A 242 -0.76 17.82 -11.46
N CYS A 243 0.27 17.45 -10.70
CA CYS A 243 0.19 16.37 -9.73
C CYS A 243 -0.79 16.73 -8.62
N SER A 244 -1.82 15.89 -8.45
CA SER A 244 -2.85 16.06 -7.43
C SER A 244 -2.60 15.24 -6.16
N HIS A 245 -1.53 14.45 -6.14
CA HIS A 245 -1.26 13.49 -5.07
C HIS A 245 -0.21 14.03 -4.10
N PHE A 246 -0.66 14.33 -2.88
CA PHE A 246 0.18 14.97 -1.86
C PHE A 246 1.45 14.19 -1.54
N ASP A 247 1.36 12.86 -1.41
CA ASP A 247 2.52 12.06 -1.00
C ASP A 247 3.59 11.93 -2.09
N ALA A 248 3.30 12.28 -3.34
CA ALA A 248 4.31 12.50 -4.37
C ALA A 248 4.80 13.95 -4.35
N PHE A 249 3.86 14.90 -4.32
CA PHE A 249 4.15 16.34 -4.36
C PHE A 249 5.12 16.79 -3.27
N ARG A 250 4.98 16.31 -2.02
CA ARG A 250 5.83 16.71 -0.88
C ARG A 250 7.31 16.31 -1.00
N PHE A 251 7.69 15.60 -2.06
CA PHE A 251 9.07 15.21 -2.34
C PHE A 251 9.67 15.92 -3.55
N TYR A 252 8.95 16.86 -4.17
CA TYR A 252 9.48 17.64 -5.27
C TYR A 252 10.78 18.35 -4.87
N ALA A 253 11.67 18.53 -5.84
CA ALA A 253 12.77 19.46 -5.65
C ALA A 253 12.20 20.85 -5.33
N PRO A 254 12.84 21.65 -4.44
CA PRO A 254 12.29 22.94 -4.00
C PRO A 254 11.86 23.86 -5.15
N GLU A 255 12.65 23.90 -6.23
CA GLU A 255 12.40 24.73 -7.40
C GLU A 255 11.29 24.19 -8.33
N ALA A 256 10.89 22.92 -8.17
CA ALA A 256 9.78 22.33 -8.93
C ALA A 256 8.42 22.52 -8.25
N VAL A 257 8.39 22.93 -6.97
CA VAL A 257 7.15 23.09 -6.17
C VAL A 257 6.20 24.10 -6.83
N GLU A 258 6.72 25.28 -7.19
CA GLU A 258 5.94 26.36 -7.82
C GLU A 258 5.55 26.06 -9.27
N LEU A 259 6.17 25.06 -9.90
CA LEU A 259 5.83 24.63 -11.26
C LEU A 259 4.57 23.74 -11.30
N ASN A 260 4.14 23.21 -10.16
CA ASN A 260 2.93 22.40 -10.08
C ASN A 260 1.69 23.30 -10.03
N GLU A 261 0.74 23.09 -10.94
CA GLU A 261 -0.52 23.85 -11.02
C GLU A 261 -1.39 23.70 -9.77
N LEU A 262 -1.23 22.58 -9.08
CA LEU A 262 -1.91 22.30 -7.83
C LEU A 262 -0.90 22.44 -6.69
N GLN A 263 -1.38 22.79 -5.50
CA GLN A 263 -0.55 22.82 -4.29
C GLN A 263 -1.17 21.87 -3.25
N PRO A 264 -1.11 20.53 -3.46
CA PRO A 264 -1.69 19.59 -2.53
C PRO A 264 -1.06 19.70 -1.15
N THR A 265 -1.90 19.60 -0.12
CA THR A 265 -1.50 19.48 1.29
C THR A 265 -2.06 18.18 1.87
N ARG A 266 -1.66 17.85 3.10
CA ARG A 266 -2.23 16.68 3.79
C ARG A 266 -3.73 16.84 4.01
N GLU A 267 -4.17 18.05 4.34
CA GLU A 267 -5.56 18.39 4.67
C GLU A 267 -6.45 18.33 3.42
N THR A 268 -5.93 18.76 2.27
CA THR A 268 -6.64 18.82 0.99
C THR A 268 -6.53 17.52 0.17
N GLN A 269 -5.79 16.52 0.64
CA GLN A 269 -5.51 15.29 -0.09
C GLN A 269 -6.79 14.61 -0.62
N ALA A 270 -7.80 14.43 0.23
CA ALA A 270 -9.04 13.76 -0.18
C ALA A 270 -9.87 14.60 -1.18
N ASP A 271 -9.65 15.91 -1.22
CA ASP A 271 -10.35 16.83 -2.12
C ASP A 271 -9.70 16.89 -3.50
N LEU A 272 -8.39 16.63 -3.59
CA LEU A 272 -7.62 16.68 -4.83
C LEU A 272 -7.38 15.33 -5.49
N GLU A 273 -7.37 14.22 -4.72
CA GLU A 273 -7.14 12.90 -5.31
C GLU A 273 -8.18 12.53 -6.38
N GLN A 274 -7.70 11.86 -7.43
CA GLN A 274 -8.49 11.59 -8.64
C GLN A 274 -8.07 10.24 -9.24
N PRO A 275 -8.99 9.51 -9.92
CA PRO A 275 -8.78 8.10 -10.24
C PRO A 275 -7.78 7.84 -11.38
N GLY A 276 -7.39 8.87 -12.12
CA GLY A 276 -6.30 8.79 -13.09
C GLY A 276 -4.90 8.84 -12.45
N CYS A 277 -4.76 9.29 -11.20
CA CYS A 277 -3.43 9.36 -10.58
C CYS A 277 -2.91 7.95 -10.28
N LEU A 278 -1.73 7.60 -10.80
CA LEU A 278 -1.11 6.31 -10.53
C LEU A 278 -0.94 6.06 -9.03
N HIS A 279 -0.46 7.05 -8.28
CA HIS A 279 -0.23 6.86 -6.85
C HIS A 279 -1.52 6.80 -6.02
N ALA A 280 -2.56 7.55 -6.37
CA ALA A 280 -3.87 7.37 -5.73
C ALA A 280 -4.44 5.97 -5.98
N ASN A 281 -4.13 5.36 -7.13
CA ASN A 281 -4.49 3.97 -7.46
C ASN A 281 -3.61 2.95 -6.72
N MET A 282 -2.31 3.23 -6.60
CA MET A 282 -1.37 2.43 -5.79
C MET A 282 -1.77 2.44 -4.31
N ASP A 283 -2.21 3.58 -3.80
CA ASP A 283 -2.62 3.78 -2.40
C ASP A 283 -3.90 3.05 -2.01
N VAL A 284 -4.65 2.47 -2.95
CA VAL A 284 -5.74 1.54 -2.59
C VAL A 284 -5.18 0.37 -1.76
N TYR A 285 -3.95 -0.07 -2.04
CA TYR A 285 -3.21 -1.00 -1.17
C TYR A 285 -2.95 -0.43 0.22
N LYS A 286 -2.50 0.84 0.31
CA LYS A 286 -2.28 1.55 1.58
C LYS A 286 -3.50 1.50 2.48
N TRP A 287 -4.65 1.81 1.91
CA TRP A 287 -5.91 1.83 2.66
C TRP A 287 -6.35 0.43 3.04
N ALA A 288 -6.23 -0.54 2.13
CA ALA A 288 -6.58 -1.94 2.41
C ALA A 288 -5.77 -2.52 3.59
N TYR A 289 -4.43 -2.42 3.57
CA TYR A 289 -3.64 -3.05 4.63
C TYR A 289 -3.76 -2.34 5.98
N LYS A 290 -3.99 -1.02 6.00
CA LYS A 290 -4.23 -0.28 7.25
C LYS A 290 -5.52 -0.69 7.96
N LEU A 291 -6.42 -1.36 7.24
CA LEU A 291 -7.70 -1.86 7.73
C LEU A 291 -7.69 -3.36 8.06
N MET A 292 -6.55 -4.03 7.96
CA MET A 292 -6.39 -5.39 8.50
C MET A 292 -6.52 -5.40 10.03
N PRO A 293 -7.14 -6.44 10.63
CA PRO A 293 -7.62 -7.66 10.00
C PRO A 293 -9.09 -7.61 9.51
N ALA A 294 -9.76 -6.46 9.60
CA ALA A 294 -11.16 -6.33 9.22
C ALA A 294 -11.38 -6.40 7.69
N VAL A 295 -10.40 -5.93 6.92
CA VAL A 295 -10.33 -6.15 5.48
C VAL A 295 -9.70 -7.50 5.18
N SER A 296 -10.30 -8.24 4.23
CA SER A 296 -9.85 -9.60 3.89
C SER A 296 -8.48 -9.61 3.23
N SER A 297 -7.63 -10.61 3.55
CA SER A 297 -6.32 -10.75 2.92
C SER A 297 -6.39 -10.93 1.41
N ASP A 298 -7.49 -11.52 0.89
CA ASP A 298 -7.74 -11.65 -0.55
C ASP A 298 -7.81 -10.27 -1.22
N LEU A 299 -8.58 -9.33 -0.64
CA LEU A 299 -8.67 -7.96 -1.16
C LEU A 299 -7.36 -7.19 -0.98
N VAL A 300 -6.66 -7.37 0.15
CA VAL A 300 -5.32 -6.77 0.34
C VAL A 300 -4.34 -7.25 -0.73
N ALA A 301 -4.36 -8.54 -1.06
CA ALA A 301 -3.51 -9.13 -2.09
C ALA A 301 -3.83 -8.57 -3.48
N ASP A 302 -5.12 -8.46 -3.85
CA ASP A 302 -5.54 -7.85 -5.12
C ASP A 302 -5.02 -6.39 -5.24
N CYS A 303 -5.15 -5.62 -4.16
CA CYS A 303 -4.64 -4.24 -4.11
C CYS A 303 -3.11 -4.18 -4.18
N PHE A 304 -2.40 -5.11 -3.52
CA PHE A 304 -0.94 -5.20 -3.57
C PHE A 304 -0.45 -5.51 -4.98
N GLU A 305 -1.07 -6.46 -5.69
CA GLU A 305 -0.70 -6.82 -7.06
C GLU A 305 -0.95 -5.68 -8.06
N LEU A 306 -2.02 -4.90 -7.84
CA LEU A 306 -2.23 -3.66 -8.57
C LEU A 306 -1.13 -2.65 -8.28
N ALA A 307 -0.79 -2.42 -7.00
CA ALA A 307 0.28 -1.51 -6.60
C ALA A 307 1.64 -1.93 -7.19
N TRP A 308 1.92 -3.23 -7.27
CA TRP A 308 3.13 -3.79 -7.89
C TRP A 308 3.25 -3.40 -9.37
N ARG A 309 2.19 -3.60 -10.15
CA ARG A 309 2.16 -3.25 -11.57
C ARG A 309 2.20 -1.73 -11.78
N ILE A 310 1.51 -0.97 -10.95
CA ILE A 310 1.54 0.49 -11.00
C ILE A 310 2.94 1.01 -10.71
N ARG A 311 3.61 0.55 -9.65
CA ARG A 311 4.98 1.00 -9.33
C ARG A 311 5.97 0.65 -10.45
N THR A 312 5.76 -0.48 -11.12
CA THR A 312 6.53 -0.85 -12.30
C THR A 312 6.32 0.15 -13.44
N MET A 313 5.06 0.53 -13.75
CA MET A 313 4.78 1.56 -14.76
C MET A 313 5.33 2.93 -14.37
N ASP A 314 5.15 3.34 -13.12
CA ASP A 314 5.62 4.60 -12.54
C ASP A 314 7.13 4.76 -12.77
N MET A 315 7.90 3.71 -12.44
CA MET A 315 9.34 3.71 -12.68
C MET A 315 9.73 3.59 -14.16
N ARG A 316 8.97 2.87 -14.99
CA ARG A 316 9.20 2.86 -16.44
C ARG A 316 9.01 4.25 -17.08
N ALA A 317 8.12 5.07 -16.55
CA ALA A 317 7.85 6.44 -17.03
C ALA A 317 8.74 7.51 -16.36
N SER A 318 9.56 7.12 -15.40
CA SER A 318 10.43 8.01 -14.63
C SER A 318 11.68 8.44 -15.44
N PRO A 319 12.48 9.40 -14.94
CA PRO A 319 13.73 9.79 -15.60
C PRO A 319 14.86 8.77 -15.43
N TYR A 320 14.66 7.70 -14.65
CA TYR A 320 15.69 6.74 -14.30
C TYR A 320 15.89 5.65 -15.36
N GLU A 321 17.14 5.22 -15.54
CA GLU A 321 17.53 4.16 -16.48
C GLU A 321 17.47 2.77 -15.81
N LEU A 322 16.52 1.93 -16.24
CA LEU A 322 16.20 0.65 -15.60
C LEU A 322 16.30 -0.56 -16.54
N THR A 323 16.88 -0.40 -17.73
CA THR A 323 17.07 -1.50 -18.70
C THR A 323 17.91 -2.66 -18.14
N ASP A 324 18.92 -2.37 -17.31
CA ASP A 324 19.72 -3.38 -16.58
C ASP A 324 18.91 -4.18 -15.53
N TRP A 325 17.68 -3.76 -15.26
CA TRP A 325 16.68 -4.45 -14.43
C TRP A 325 15.53 -5.04 -15.26
N GLY A 326 15.64 -5.02 -16.59
CA GLY A 326 14.64 -5.56 -17.51
C GLY A 326 13.43 -4.67 -17.72
N LEU A 327 13.51 -3.38 -17.38
CA LEU A 327 12.41 -2.44 -17.47
C LEU A 327 12.65 -1.42 -18.59
N GLU A 328 12.02 -1.65 -19.74
CA GLU A 328 12.05 -0.73 -20.88
C GLU A 328 11.29 0.58 -20.57
N PRO A 329 11.88 1.75 -20.87
CA PRO A 329 11.30 3.04 -20.52
C PRO A 329 10.05 3.35 -21.36
N ILE A 330 9.02 3.90 -20.70
CA ILE A 330 7.91 4.60 -21.35
C ILE A 330 8.36 6.05 -21.51
N ARG A 331 8.74 6.43 -22.74
CA ARG A 331 9.39 7.72 -23.04
C ARG A 331 8.39 8.88 -23.07
N ILE A 332 7.93 9.34 -21.90
CA ILE A 332 6.93 10.42 -21.78
C ILE A 332 7.41 11.78 -22.30
N GLU A 333 8.69 11.93 -22.60
CA GLU A 333 9.24 13.07 -23.35
C GLU A 333 8.80 13.10 -24.83
N THR A 334 8.23 12.00 -25.35
CA THR A 334 7.73 11.86 -26.73
C THR A 334 6.21 11.76 -26.79
N ALA A 335 5.61 12.07 -27.95
CA ALA A 335 4.17 11.95 -28.15
C ALA A 335 3.71 10.48 -28.07
N GLU A 336 4.49 9.56 -28.65
CA GLU A 336 4.23 8.13 -28.67
C GLU A 336 4.26 7.55 -27.24
N GLY A 337 5.27 7.91 -26.45
CA GLY A 337 5.36 7.45 -25.06
C GLY A 337 4.24 8.00 -24.18
N ARG A 338 3.78 9.24 -24.41
CA ARG A 338 2.57 9.77 -23.73
C ARG A 338 1.31 9.01 -24.12
N ALA A 339 1.15 8.66 -25.39
CA ALA A 339 0.03 7.86 -25.84
C ALA A 339 0.02 6.47 -25.20
N GLU A 340 1.18 5.80 -25.12
CA GLU A 340 1.33 4.54 -24.39
C GLU A 340 0.98 4.70 -22.90
N TYR A 341 1.53 5.73 -22.25
CA TYR A 341 1.29 6.02 -20.84
C TYR A 341 -0.21 6.18 -20.56
N VAL A 342 -0.91 7.02 -21.35
CA VAL A 342 -2.35 7.26 -21.18
C VAL A 342 -3.16 5.99 -21.37
N ARG A 343 -2.81 5.16 -22.36
CA ARG A 343 -3.49 3.87 -22.60
C ARG A 343 -3.38 2.95 -21.38
N LEU A 344 -2.18 2.81 -20.81
CA LEU A 344 -1.95 1.99 -19.62
C LEU A 344 -2.62 2.57 -18.37
N GLN A 345 -2.51 3.90 -18.18
CA GLN A 345 -3.10 4.62 -17.04
C GLN A 345 -4.61 4.45 -16.96
N ARG A 346 -5.31 4.43 -18.11
CA ARG A 346 -6.76 4.16 -18.17
C ARG A 346 -7.12 2.79 -17.61
N GLY A 347 -6.33 1.76 -17.94
CA GLY A 347 -6.52 0.41 -17.42
C GLY A 347 -6.39 0.36 -15.90
N PHE A 348 -5.31 0.95 -15.38
CA PHE A 348 -5.10 1.03 -13.92
C PHE A 348 -6.18 1.83 -13.19
N ALA A 349 -6.66 2.93 -13.78
CA ALA A 349 -7.74 3.72 -13.21
C ALA A 349 -9.04 2.91 -13.08
N ALA A 350 -9.41 2.17 -14.14
CA ALA A 350 -10.61 1.32 -14.14
C ALA A 350 -10.51 0.20 -13.11
N GLU A 351 -9.37 -0.51 -13.08
CA GLU A 351 -9.13 -1.60 -12.15
C GLU A 351 -9.11 -1.12 -10.69
N ALA A 352 -8.41 -0.01 -10.42
CA ALA A 352 -8.37 0.60 -9.09
C ALA A 352 -9.77 1.00 -8.60
N ASN A 353 -10.63 1.51 -9.47
CA ASN A 353 -12.00 1.86 -9.10
C ASN A 353 -12.85 0.65 -8.71
N VAL A 354 -12.64 -0.52 -9.34
CA VAL A 354 -13.27 -1.77 -8.89
C VAL A 354 -12.81 -2.12 -7.47
N LEU A 355 -11.51 -2.03 -7.20
CA LEU A 355 -10.96 -2.31 -5.86
C LEU A 355 -11.42 -1.28 -4.81
N ARG A 356 -11.54 0.00 -5.18
CA ARG A 356 -12.13 1.04 -4.31
C ARG A 356 -13.56 0.68 -3.92
N GLY A 357 -14.38 0.27 -4.89
CA GLY A 357 -15.77 -0.15 -4.64
C GLY A 357 -15.84 -1.35 -3.68
N ARG A 358 -14.98 -2.36 -3.88
CA ARG A 358 -14.89 -3.52 -2.96
C ARG A 358 -14.46 -3.11 -1.56
N LEU A 359 -13.47 -2.22 -1.43
CA LEU A 359 -12.98 -1.74 -0.14
C LEU A 359 -14.03 -0.90 0.59
N LEU A 360 -14.80 -0.07 -0.13
CA LEU A 360 -15.94 0.67 0.43
C LEU A 360 -17.03 -0.28 0.95
N ALA A 361 -17.33 -1.36 0.22
CA ALA A 361 -18.29 -2.37 0.68
C ALA A 361 -17.82 -3.12 1.94
N GLU A 362 -16.51 -3.41 2.06
CA GLU A 362 -15.95 -3.98 3.30
C GLU A 362 -16.02 -2.98 4.46
N LEU A 363 -15.79 -1.68 4.21
CA LEU A 363 -15.98 -0.64 5.23
C LEU A 363 -17.44 -0.54 5.71
N ASP A 364 -18.40 -0.66 4.80
CA ASP A 364 -19.82 -0.68 5.16
C ASP A 364 -20.17 -1.92 5.98
N THR A 365 -19.64 -3.09 5.61
CA THR A 365 -19.77 -4.32 6.41
C THR A 365 -19.23 -4.14 7.83
N VAL A 366 -18.05 -3.53 7.98
CA VAL A 366 -17.45 -3.21 9.28
C VAL A 366 -18.36 -2.28 10.10
N ARG A 367 -18.96 -1.27 9.48
CA ARG A 367 -19.89 -0.34 10.16
C ARG A 367 -21.15 -1.05 10.64
N VAL A 368 -21.76 -1.90 9.80
CA VAL A 368 -22.97 -2.66 10.14
C VAL A 368 -22.69 -3.60 11.32
N LEU A 369 -21.66 -4.44 11.23
CA LEU A 369 -21.31 -5.39 12.28
C LEU A 369 -20.93 -4.69 13.61
N ALA A 370 -20.28 -3.52 13.54
CA ALA A 370 -19.98 -2.71 14.71
C ALA A 370 -21.23 -2.04 15.33
N ALA A 371 -22.33 -1.89 14.58
CA ALA A 371 -23.59 -1.33 15.07
C ALA A 371 -24.49 -2.42 15.67
N GLU A 372 -24.58 -3.59 15.04
CA GLU A 372 -25.40 -4.72 15.51
C GLU A 372 -24.99 -5.22 16.91
N THR A 373 -23.71 -5.10 17.26
CA THR A 373 -23.21 -5.50 18.58
C THR A 373 -23.47 -4.44 19.67
N ARG A 374 -24.01 -3.26 19.32
CA ARG A 374 -24.36 -2.17 20.25
C ARG A 374 -25.84 -2.13 20.63
N THR A 375 -26.67 -2.98 20.03
CA THR A 375 -28.09 -3.08 20.38
C THR A 375 -28.23 -4.09 21.54
N PRO A 376 -28.72 -3.67 22.72
CA PRO A 376 -28.84 -4.52 23.90
C PRO A 376 -29.88 -5.63 23.78
#